data_AF-A0AA37MHB6-F1
#
_entry.id   AF-A0AA37MHB6-F1
#
_cell.length_a   1.000
_cell.length_b   1.000
_cell.length_c   1.000
_cell.angle_alpha   90.00
_cell.angle_beta   90.00
_cell.angle_gamma   90.00
#
_symmetry.space_group_name_H-M   'P 1'
#
loop_
_entity.id
_entity.type
_entity.pdbx_description
1 polymer ?
#
loop_
_entity_poly.entity_id
_entity_poly.type
_entity_poly.pdbx_seq_one_letter_code
_entity_poly.pdbx_strand_id
1 'polypeptide(L)'
;MQSQLEEIGLAQYFQRFRAVDGACDGPFDTVGQNGVWACRRSHERIILESDQDAATIILEDDVELSRYLPHVINEGVIENIIATHPGIDMFFLDCAPFQDAVPQLMRAAEANMPGRKQEDSNGADRHEMVGVAFPNAHAVYAFCSAAYVVTPKGKETLRKLFEAGPDIRYPIDILYRDWIASGALNANITVPFLATPRHMSTSTIAYDELDQSQHLSERKGTLMSAIRRLLFAGDPALDVSAIEPLLLCESRDSSEYRFAMRIYESMWWDLQ
;
A
#
# COMPACT_ATOMS: atom_id res chain seq x y z
N MET A 1 13.06 -2.77 -10.72
CA MET A 1 12.59 -1.38 -10.72
C MET A 1 12.86 -0.64 -12.04
N GLN A 2 14.11 -0.27 -12.37
CA GLN A 2 14.43 0.59 -13.53
C GLN A 2 13.76 0.19 -14.87
N SER A 3 13.83 -1.09 -15.24
CA SER A 3 13.21 -1.59 -16.47
C SER A 3 11.68 -1.41 -16.49
N GLN A 4 11.01 -1.57 -15.35
CA GLN A 4 9.56 -1.35 -15.24
C GLN A 4 9.23 0.12 -15.45
N LEU A 5 10.02 1.04 -14.88
CA LEU A 5 9.85 2.48 -15.05
C LEU A 5 10.06 2.92 -16.50
N GLU A 6 11.01 2.31 -17.21
CA GLU A 6 11.24 2.55 -18.64
C GLU A 6 10.07 2.04 -19.48
N GLU A 7 9.56 0.85 -19.20
CA GLU A 7 8.43 0.24 -19.91
C GLU A 7 7.15 1.08 -19.81
N ILE A 8 6.88 1.66 -18.63
CA ILE A 8 5.71 2.53 -18.40
C ILE A 8 6.00 4.02 -18.70
N GLY A 9 7.19 4.36 -19.21
CA GLY A 9 7.53 5.73 -19.64
C GLY A 9 7.73 6.75 -18.51
N LEU A 10 8.01 6.28 -17.28
CA LEU A 10 8.21 7.14 -16.11
C LEU A 10 9.68 7.30 -15.68
N ALA A 11 10.62 6.60 -16.32
CA ALA A 11 12.03 6.59 -15.91
C ALA A 11 12.64 8.00 -15.69
N GLN A 12 12.29 9.00 -16.50
CA GLN A 12 12.82 10.36 -16.34
C GLN A 12 12.34 11.10 -15.07
N TYR A 13 11.27 10.62 -14.41
CA TYR A 13 10.71 11.25 -13.21
C TYR A 13 11.26 10.64 -11.91
N PHE A 14 12.05 9.57 -12.00
CA PHE A 14 12.55 8.85 -10.84
C PHE A 14 14.06 8.92 -10.73
N GLN A 15 14.53 9.26 -9.54
CA GLN A 15 15.94 9.21 -9.17
C GLN A 15 16.16 8.10 -8.14
N ARG A 16 17.22 7.32 -8.32
CA ARG A 16 17.62 6.32 -7.33
C ARG A 16 18.08 7.01 -6.04
N PHE A 17 17.48 6.62 -4.93
CA PHE A 17 17.90 7.00 -3.58
C PHE A 17 18.59 5.81 -2.92
N ARG A 18 19.78 6.02 -2.34
CA ARG A 18 20.48 4.97 -1.59
C ARG A 18 19.88 4.89 -0.18
N ALA A 19 19.10 3.83 0.06
CA ALA A 19 18.59 3.51 1.39
C ALA A 19 19.72 3.34 2.41
N VAL A 20 19.40 3.64 3.67
CA VAL A 20 20.25 3.35 4.83
C VAL A 20 20.31 1.83 4.98
N ASP A 21 21.51 1.31 5.22
CA ASP A 21 21.74 -0.13 5.36
C ASP A 21 21.88 -0.50 6.84
N GLY A 22 20.86 -1.13 7.40
CA GLY A 22 20.83 -1.57 8.80
C GLY A 22 21.85 -2.66 9.15
N ALA A 23 22.44 -3.34 8.15
CA ALA A 23 23.50 -4.31 8.39
C ALA A 23 24.87 -3.63 8.57
N CYS A 24 25.05 -2.45 7.98
CA CYS A 24 26.31 -1.69 8.04
C CYS A 24 26.27 -0.56 9.07
N ASP A 25 25.10 0.06 9.25
CA ASP A 25 24.89 1.22 10.09
C ASP A 25 23.75 0.95 11.08
N GLY A 26 23.86 1.49 12.29
CA GLY A 26 22.74 1.45 13.23
C GLY A 26 23.16 1.71 14.67
N PRO A 27 22.25 2.23 15.50
CA PRO A 27 22.54 2.52 16.90
C PRO A 27 22.36 1.31 17.82
N PHE A 28 21.95 0.15 17.30
CA PHE A 28 21.61 -1.04 18.10
C PHE A 28 22.57 -2.20 17.85
N ASP A 29 22.61 -3.12 18.82
CA ASP A 29 23.44 -4.33 18.74
C ASP A 29 22.79 -5.43 17.88
N THR A 30 21.46 -5.37 17.64
CA THR A 30 20.75 -6.39 16.85
C THR A 30 20.49 -5.92 15.41
N VAL A 31 20.76 -6.82 14.46
CA VAL A 31 20.54 -6.56 13.02
C VAL A 31 19.06 -6.29 12.73
N GLY A 32 18.13 -6.97 13.41
CA GLY A 32 16.69 -6.74 13.24
C GLY A 32 16.26 -5.33 13.62
N GLN A 33 16.72 -4.83 14.77
CA GLN A 33 16.42 -3.46 15.22
C GLN A 33 17.08 -2.42 14.31
N ASN A 34 18.31 -2.67 13.86
CA ASN A 34 18.96 -1.79 12.89
C ASN A 34 18.26 -1.81 11.52
N GLY A 35 17.69 -2.93 11.10
CA GLY A 35 16.88 -3.04 9.89
C GLY A 35 15.63 -2.16 9.94
N VAL A 36 14.89 -2.21 11.06
CA VAL A 36 13.71 -1.35 11.32
C VAL A 36 14.10 0.12 11.30
N TRP A 37 15.15 0.46 12.04
CA TRP A 37 15.68 1.82 12.11
C TRP A 37 16.13 2.33 10.74
N ALA A 38 16.84 1.52 9.97
CA ALA A 38 17.34 1.88 8.65
C ALA A 38 16.21 2.05 7.64
N CYS A 39 15.18 1.20 7.69
CA CYS A 39 13.96 1.37 6.91
C CYS A 39 13.30 2.72 7.25
N ARG A 40 13.00 2.98 8.53
CA ARG A 40 12.44 4.28 8.95
C ARG A 40 13.30 5.45 8.51
N ARG A 41 14.61 5.37 8.72
CA ARG A 41 15.55 6.45 8.39
C ARG A 41 15.60 6.72 6.89
N SER A 42 15.46 5.70 6.06
CA SER A 42 15.41 5.85 4.61
C SER A 42 14.19 6.66 4.17
N HIS A 43 13.01 6.38 4.75
CA HIS A 43 11.77 7.10 4.47
C HIS A 43 11.83 8.55 4.98
N GLU A 44 12.31 8.76 6.21
CA GLU A 44 12.51 10.12 6.74
C GLU A 44 13.42 10.94 5.83
N ARG A 45 14.57 10.38 5.45
CA ARG A 45 15.56 11.09 4.63
C ARG A 45 15.02 11.45 3.25
N ILE A 46 14.42 10.49 2.53
CA ILE A 46 13.92 10.79 1.19
C ILE A 46 12.81 11.85 1.23
N ILE A 47 11.96 11.86 2.26
CA ILE A 47 10.91 12.87 2.44
C ILE A 47 11.53 14.24 2.74
N LEU A 48 12.46 14.30 3.69
CA LEU A 48 13.08 15.55 4.16
C LEU A 48 14.06 16.17 3.15
N GLU A 49 14.73 15.35 2.34
CA GLU A 49 15.71 15.76 1.32
C GLU A 49 15.04 16.10 -0.04
N SER A 50 13.79 15.67 -0.25
CA SER A 50 13.04 16.00 -1.48
C SER A 50 12.56 17.46 -1.52
N ASP A 51 12.27 17.96 -2.72
CA ASP A 51 11.77 19.32 -2.93
C ASP A 51 10.47 19.58 -2.15
N GLN A 52 10.50 20.50 -1.20
CA GLN A 52 9.38 20.80 -0.30
C GLN A 52 8.11 21.27 -1.03
N ASP A 53 8.26 21.87 -2.22
CA ASP A 53 7.16 22.51 -2.96
C ASP A 53 6.55 21.58 -4.01
N ALA A 54 7.16 20.41 -4.24
CA ALA A 54 6.68 19.39 -5.16
C ALA A 54 6.10 18.16 -4.44
N ALA A 55 5.09 17.53 -5.03
CA ALA A 55 4.70 16.19 -4.62
C ALA A 55 5.82 15.19 -4.95
N THR A 56 6.08 14.22 -4.07
CA THR A 56 7.12 13.21 -4.30
C THR A 56 6.55 11.82 -4.20
N ILE A 57 6.80 11.03 -5.25
CA ILE A 57 6.47 9.61 -5.30
C ILE A 57 7.64 8.83 -4.72
N ILE A 58 7.37 7.95 -3.78
CA ILE A 58 8.34 7.08 -3.12
C ILE A 58 7.99 5.64 -3.47
N LEU A 59 8.96 4.91 -4.02
CA LEU A 59 8.83 3.52 -4.41
C LEU A 59 10.01 2.72 -3.85
N GLU A 60 9.72 1.62 -3.16
CA GLU A 60 10.71 0.61 -2.82
C GLU A 60 11.07 -0.25 -4.04
N ASP A 61 12.26 -0.82 -4.06
CA ASP A 61 12.80 -1.51 -5.24
C ASP A 61 12.12 -2.85 -5.57
N ASP A 62 11.45 -3.44 -4.59
CA ASP A 62 10.82 -4.76 -4.62
C ASP A 62 9.34 -4.72 -5.03
N VAL A 63 8.80 -3.54 -5.36
CA VAL A 63 7.45 -3.41 -5.89
C VAL A 63 7.38 -3.68 -7.39
N GLU A 64 6.25 -4.25 -7.78
CA GLU A 64 5.78 -4.35 -9.15
C GLU A 64 4.85 -3.17 -9.46
N LEU A 65 5.02 -2.57 -10.63
CA LEU A 65 4.26 -1.39 -11.05
C LEU A 65 3.16 -1.78 -12.04
N SER A 66 1.98 -1.20 -11.84
CA SER A 66 0.90 -1.30 -12.82
C SER A 66 1.27 -0.53 -14.09
N ARG A 67 0.96 -1.10 -15.26
CA ARG A 67 1.04 -0.38 -16.55
C ARG A 67 0.15 0.87 -16.60
N TYR A 68 -0.84 0.96 -15.72
CA TYR A 68 -1.74 2.11 -15.60
C TYR A 68 -1.23 3.17 -14.61
N LEU A 69 -0.10 2.93 -13.92
CA LEU A 69 0.51 3.91 -13.01
C LEU A 69 0.65 5.31 -13.63
N PRO A 70 1.10 5.50 -14.89
CA PRO A 70 1.23 6.84 -15.50
C PRO A 70 -0.11 7.57 -15.69
N HIS A 71 -1.23 6.86 -15.71
CA HIS A 71 -2.56 7.46 -15.89
C HIS A 71 -3.03 8.16 -14.61
N VAL A 72 -2.47 7.77 -13.46
CA VAL A 72 -2.81 8.31 -12.14
C VAL A 72 -1.65 9.15 -11.59
N ILE A 73 -0.42 8.72 -11.85
CA ILE A 73 0.82 9.36 -11.43
C ILE A 73 1.37 10.18 -12.59
N ASN A 74 0.76 11.35 -12.76
CA ASN A 74 1.22 12.43 -13.62
C ASN A 74 0.86 13.78 -12.97
N GLU A 75 1.51 14.84 -13.44
CA GLU A 75 1.38 16.20 -12.88
C GLU A 75 -0.08 16.64 -12.77
N GLY A 76 -0.83 16.61 -13.88
CA GLY A 76 -2.21 17.09 -13.90
C GLY A 76 -3.16 16.32 -12.96
N VAL A 77 -2.99 14.99 -12.84
CA VAL A 77 -3.82 14.20 -11.92
C VAL A 77 -3.43 14.44 -10.46
N ILE A 78 -2.14 14.51 -10.14
CA ILE A 78 -1.66 14.79 -8.77
C ILE A 78 -2.11 16.20 -8.33
N GLU A 79 -1.97 17.20 -9.19
CA GLU A 79 -2.46 18.56 -8.93
C GLU A 79 -3.96 18.57 -8.66
N ASN A 80 -4.73 17.87 -9.49
CA ASN A 80 -6.18 17.75 -9.31
C ASN A 80 -6.54 17.04 -7.99
N ILE A 81 -5.82 15.99 -7.59
CA ILE A 81 -6.02 15.31 -6.30
C ILE A 81 -5.77 16.29 -5.16
N ILE A 82 -4.66 17.03 -5.19
CA ILE A 82 -4.32 18.02 -4.15
C ILE A 82 -5.37 19.14 -4.09
N ALA A 83 -5.83 19.64 -5.24
CA ALA A 83 -6.84 20.69 -5.30
C ALA A 83 -8.21 20.24 -4.79
N THR A 84 -8.60 19.00 -5.09
CA THR A 84 -9.88 18.43 -4.64
C THR A 84 -9.85 17.93 -3.19
N HIS A 85 -8.65 17.65 -2.67
CA HIS A 85 -8.42 17.20 -1.29
C HIS A 85 -7.37 18.09 -0.61
N PRO A 86 -7.64 19.39 -0.33
CA PRO A 86 -6.66 20.32 0.25
C PRO A 86 -6.17 19.90 1.66
N GLY A 87 -6.87 18.94 2.27
CA GLY A 87 -6.50 18.29 3.51
C GLY A 87 -5.36 17.27 3.39
N ILE A 88 -5.11 16.72 2.21
CA ILE A 88 -4.34 15.48 2.06
C ILE A 88 -2.84 15.69 2.25
N ASP A 89 -2.27 14.91 3.16
CA ASP A 89 -0.84 14.88 3.42
C ASP A 89 -0.15 13.84 2.51
N MET A 90 -0.76 12.68 2.34
CA MET A 90 -0.20 11.64 1.46
C MET A 90 -1.27 10.70 0.91
N PHE A 91 -0.91 9.91 -0.08
CA PHE A 91 -1.74 8.79 -0.49
C PHE A 91 -0.91 7.57 -0.89
N PHE A 92 -1.44 6.40 -0.57
CA PHE A 92 -0.79 5.12 -0.78
C PHE A 92 -1.18 4.52 -2.12
N LEU A 93 -0.21 3.97 -2.82
CA LEU A 93 -0.39 3.21 -4.07
C LEU A 93 -0.57 1.71 -3.80
N ASP A 94 -0.35 1.32 -2.54
CA ASP A 94 -0.40 -0.01 -1.98
C ASP A 94 -0.46 0.09 -0.45
N CYS A 95 -1.11 -0.87 0.21
CA CYS A 95 -0.97 -1.07 1.65
C CYS A 95 -1.38 -2.51 2.00
N ALA A 96 -1.00 -2.97 3.19
CA ALA A 96 -1.74 -4.05 3.83
C ALA A 96 -2.96 -3.45 4.56
N PRO A 97 -4.20 -3.80 4.15
CA PRO A 97 -5.37 -3.25 4.80
C PRO A 97 -5.74 -3.98 6.10
N PHE A 98 -6.49 -3.32 6.98
CA PHE A 98 -7.24 -4.02 8.03
C PHE A 98 -8.24 -5.01 7.41
N GLN A 99 -8.44 -6.14 8.06
CA GLN A 99 -9.25 -7.25 7.54
C GLN A 99 -10.69 -6.82 7.24
N ASP A 100 -11.27 -5.97 8.07
CA ASP A 100 -12.64 -5.50 7.94
C ASP A 100 -12.84 -4.59 6.71
N ALA A 101 -11.78 -3.94 6.22
CA ALA A 101 -11.83 -3.09 5.03
C ALA A 101 -11.76 -3.88 3.72
N VAL A 102 -11.27 -5.12 3.74
CA VAL A 102 -11.00 -5.93 2.53
C VAL A 102 -12.22 -6.05 1.62
N PRO A 103 -13.44 -6.37 2.09
CA PRO A 103 -14.59 -6.51 1.19
C PRO A 103 -14.91 -5.22 0.41
N GLN A 104 -14.77 -4.04 1.05
CA GLN A 104 -15.03 -2.76 0.41
C GLN A 104 -13.96 -2.42 -0.62
N LEU A 105 -12.69 -2.69 -0.30
CA LEU A 105 -11.58 -2.51 -1.25
C LEU A 105 -11.74 -3.43 -2.46
N MET A 106 -12.13 -4.69 -2.25
CA MET A 106 -12.40 -5.63 -3.35
C MET A 106 -13.55 -5.13 -4.22
N ARG A 107 -14.65 -4.65 -3.63
CA ARG A 107 -15.76 -4.05 -4.38
C ARG A 107 -15.32 -2.82 -5.17
N ALA A 108 -14.51 -1.95 -4.59
CA ALA A 108 -13.96 -0.78 -5.27
C ALA A 108 -13.02 -1.18 -6.42
N ALA A 109 -12.21 -2.22 -6.24
CA ALA A 109 -11.37 -2.80 -7.29
C ALA A 109 -12.23 -3.36 -8.44
N GLU A 110 -13.28 -4.12 -8.15
CA GLU A 110 -14.23 -4.66 -9.16
C GLU A 110 -15.02 -3.57 -9.90
N ALA A 111 -15.27 -2.42 -9.27
CA ALA A 111 -15.90 -1.28 -9.91
C ALA A 111 -14.96 -0.56 -10.89
N ASN A 112 -13.66 -0.55 -10.58
CA ASN A 112 -12.63 0.16 -11.35
C ASN A 112 -11.84 -0.75 -12.31
N MET A 113 -12.06 -2.06 -12.27
CA MET A 113 -11.53 -3.05 -13.23
C MET A 113 -12.66 -3.98 -13.72
N PRO A 114 -13.59 -3.47 -14.55
CA PRO A 114 -14.80 -4.19 -14.93
C PRO A 114 -14.52 -5.48 -15.73
N GLY A 115 -13.36 -5.59 -16.36
CA GLY A 115 -12.92 -6.80 -17.07
C GLY A 115 -12.89 -8.04 -16.19
N ARG A 116 -12.65 -7.89 -14.87
CA ARG A 116 -12.59 -9.01 -13.92
C ARG A 116 -13.87 -9.84 -13.84
N LYS A 117 -15.02 -9.24 -14.17
CA LYS A 117 -16.35 -9.88 -14.16
C LYS A 117 -16.58 -10.81 -15.36
N GLN A 118 -15.76 -10.71 -16.41
CA GLN A 118 -15.95 -11.49 -17.63
C GLN A 118 -15.22 -12.84 -17.49
N GLU A 119 -15.96 -13.94 -17.51
CA GLU A 119 -15.40 -15.31 -17.42
C GLU A 119 -14.39 -15.60 -18.54
N ASP A 120 -14.62 -15.03 -19.74
CA ASP A 120 -13.82 -15.28 -20.95
C ASP A 120 -12.61 -14.33 -21.12
N SER A 121 -12.47 -13.34 -20.25
CA SER A 121 -11.33 -12.43 -20.32
C SER A 121 -10.10 -13.11 -19.72
N ASN A 122 -9.06 -13.31 -20.54
CA ASN A 122 -7.80 -13.91 -20.12
C ASN A 122 -6.70 -12.85 -20.03
N GLY A 123 -5.82 -13.01 -19.04
CA GLY A 123 -4.59 -12.22 -18.93
C GLY A 123 -4.83 -10.74 -18.59
N ALA A 124 -4.01 -9.88 -19.19
CA ALA A 124 -3.86 -8.49 -18.78
C ALA A 124 -5.16 -7.65 -18.93
N ASP A 125 -6.05 -8.00 -19.86
CA ASP A 125 -7.30 -7.27 -20.15
C ASP A 125 -8.30 -7.37 -19.00
N ARG A 126 -8.22 -8.41 -18.16
CA ARG A 126 -9.00 -8.51 -16.91
C ARG A 126 -8.72 -7.36 -15.96
N HIS A 127 -7.50 -6.85 -16.00
CA HIS A 127 -6.97 -5.85 -15.07
C HIS A 127 -6.94 -4.46 -15.70
N GLU A 128 -7.65 -4.26 -16.81
CA GLU A 128 -7.84 -2.94 -17.38
C GLU A 128 -8.54 -2.02 -16.37
N MET A 129 -7.88 -0.91 -16.07
CA MET A 129 -8.33 0.06 -15.10
C MET A 129 -9.10 1.19 -15.80
N VAL A 130 -10.34 1.43 -15.39
CA VAL A 130 -11.18 2.53 -15.91
C VAL A 130 -11.21 3.75 -14.98
N GLY A 131 -10.67 3.62 -13.77
CA GLY A 131 -10.66 4.67 -12.76
C GLY A 131 -9.95 4.22 -11.48
N VAL A 132 -9.97 5.10 -10.47
CA VAL A 132 -9.43 4.83 -9.14
C VAL A 132 -10.44 5.34 -8.10
N ALA A 133 -10.83 4.48 -7.18
CA ALA A 133 -11.46 4.90 -5.92
C ALA A 133 -10.38 5.40 -4.96
N PHE A 134 -10.73 6.38 -4.12
CA PHE A 134 -9.77 7.09 -3.28
C PHE A 134 -10.21 7.15 -1.81
N PRO A 135 -10.46 6.00 -1.14
CA PRO A 135 -10.91 5.98 0.25
C PRO A 135 -9.91 6.61 1.22
N ASN A 136 -10.43 7.17 2.32
CA ASN A 136 -9.62 7.62 3.45
C ASN A 136 -8.93 6.42 4.14
N ALA A 137 -7.66 6.58 4.50
CA ALA A 137 -6.83 5.53 5.06
C ALA A 137 -7.12 5.17 6.53
N HIS A 138 -7.88 5.99 7.28
CA HIS A 138 -8.09 5.87 8.73
C HIS A 138 -8.58 4.50 9.20
N ALA A 139 -9.55 3.91 8.50
CA ALA A 139 -10.07 2.57 8.83
C ALA A 139 -9.53 1.47 7.90
N VAL A 140 -8.54 1.80 7.08
CA VAL A 140 -8.08 0.93 5.99
C VAL A 140 -6.62 0.55 6.18
N TYR A 141 -5.72 1.51 6.36
CA TYR A 141 -4.28 1.26 6.39
C TYR A 141 -3.85 0.55 7.67
N ALA A 142 -3.30 -0.67 7.56
CA ALA A 142 -2.75 -1.39 8.70
C ALA A 142 -1.22 -1.27 8.76
N PHE A 143 -0.53 -1.54 7.64
CA PHE A 143 0.93 -1.49 7.54
C PHE A 143 1.39 -1.54 6.06
N CYS A 144 2.71 -1.56 5.86
CA CYS A 144 3.40 -1.54 4.56
C CYS A 144 3.33 -0.21 3.80
N SER A 145 4.50 0.42 3.64
CA SER A 145 4.67 1.72 2.99
C SER A 145 5.54 1.62 1.74
N ALA A 146 5.40 0.55 0.95
CA ALA A 146 6.30 0.29 -0.17
C ALA A 146 6.13 1.25 -1.36
N ALA A 147 4.94 1.85 -1.51
CA ALA A 147 4.66 2.79 -2.60
C ALA A 147 3.61 3.83 -2.21
N TYR A 148 3.97 5.11 -2.27
CA TYR A 148 3.10 6.21 -1.86
C TYR A 148 3.56 7.56 -2.44
N VAL A 149 2.69 8.56 -2.36
CA VAL A 149 2.97 9.95 -2.74
C VAL A 149 2.80 10.84 -1.52
N VAL A 150 3.77 11.70 -1.27
CA VAL A 150 3.70 12.74 -0.23
C VAL A 150 3.49 14.09 -0.90
N THR A 151 2.45 14.81 -0.49
CA THR A 151 2.16 16.16 -1.01
C THR A 151 3.07 17.20 -0.37
N PRO A 152 3.20 18.41 -0.93
CA PRO A 152 3.94 19.50 -0.29
C PRO A 152 3.49 19.75 1.16
N LYS A 153 2.18 19.78 1.38
CA LYS A 153 1.58 19.86 2.73
C LYS A 153 2.00 18.68 3.60
N GLY A 154 1.94 17.46 3.07
CA GLY A 154 2.33 16.27 3.81
C GLY A 154 3.79 16.27 4.22
N LYS A 155 4.70 16.85 3.43
CA LYS A 155 6.09 17.02 3.83
C LYS A 155 6.23 17.96 5.03
N GLU A 156 5.46 19.05 5.07
CA GLU A 156 5.39 19.94 6.22
C GLU A 156 4.86 19.21 7.46
N THR A 157 3.77 18.46 7.31
CA THR A 157 3.16 17.66 8.39
C THR A 157 4.14 16.60 8.90
N LEU A 158 4.72 15.80 8.01
CA LEU A 158 5.64 14.72 8.36
C LEU A 158 6.93 15.25 8.98
N ARG A 159 7.45 16.41 8.57
CA ARG A 159 8.61 17.04 9.23
C ARG A 159 8.33 17.30 10.71
N LYS A 160 7.17 17.87 11.04
CA LYS A 160 6.75 18.11 12.43
C LYS A 160 6.56 16.80 13.21
N LEU A 161 5.97 15.80 12.57
CA LEU A 161 5.73 14.49 13.20
C LEU A 161 7.03 13.72 13.46
N PHE A 162 8.01 13.80 12.55
CA PHE A 162 9.32 13.21 12.74
C PHE A 162 10.12 13.92 13.83
N GLU A 163 10.05 15.26 13.91
CA GLU A 163 10.71 16.05 14.97
C GLU A 163 10.11 15.80 16.35
N ALA A 164 8.79 15.68 16.46
CA ALA A 164 8.09 15.29 17.69
C ALA A 164 8.21 13.78 18.00
N GLY A 165 8.90 13.05 17.13
CA GLY A 165 8.69 11.62 16.91
C GLY A 165 9.05 10.72 18.10
N PRO A 166 8.38 9.56 18.19
CA PRO A 166 8.66 8.55 19.21
C PRO A 166 10.01 7.87 18.96
N ASP A 167 10.37 6.99 19.89
CA ASP A 167 11.57 6.15 19.91
C ASP A 167 11.96 5.65 18.51
N ILE A 168 13.24 5.80 18.17
CA ILE A 168 13.85 5.43 16.88
C ILE A 168 13.69 3.95 16.50
N ARG A 169 13.25 3.10 17.43
CA ARG A 169 12.92 1.68 17.22
C ARG A 169 11.56 1.43 16.57
N TYR A 170 10.69 2.44 16.50
CA TYR A 170 9.35 2.26 15.93
C TYR A 170 9.41 2.16 14.39
N PRO A 171 8.80 1.12 13.77
CA PRO A 171 8.69 1.01 12.32
C PRO A 171 7.89 2.15 11.69
N ILE A 172 8.27 2.56 10.48
CA ILE A 172 7.66 3.71 9.79
C ILE A 172 6.18 3.50 9.43
N ASP A 173 5.81 2.30 9.03
CA ASP A 173 4.44 1.95 8.69
C ASP A 173 3.52 1.96 9.92
N ILE A 174 4.04 1.54 11.08
CA ILE A 174 3.32 1.65 12.35
C ILE A 174 3.14 3.12 12.75
N LEU A 175 4.16 3.95 12.53
CA LEU A 175 4.02 5.40 12.73
C LEU A 175 2.95 6.00 11.84
N TYR A 176 2.94 5.65 10.55
CA TYR A 176 1.90 6.11 9.63
C TYR A 176 0.52 5.64 10.09
N ARG A 177 0.35 4.37 10.45
CA ARG A 177 -0.91 3.85 10.97
C ARG A 177 -1.39 4.68 12.18
N ASP A 178 -0.53 4.90 13.16
CA ASP A 178 -0.90 5.58 14.40
C ASP A 178 -1.18 7.08 14.16
N TRP A 179 -0.42 7.73 13.28
CA TRP A 179 -0.68 9.13 12.89
C TRP A 179 -1.95 9.28 12.06
N ILE A 180 -2.26 8.33 11.19
CA ILE A 180 -3.51 8.32 10.43
C ILE A 180 -4.70 8.08 11.39
N ALA A 181 -4.60 7.09 12.27
CA ALA A 181 -5.65 6.76 13.23
C ALA A 181 -5.92 7.88 14.25
N SER A 182 -4.90 8.69 14.58
CA SER A 182 -5.05 9.86 15.46
C SER A 182 -5.49 11.13 14.71
N GLY A 183 -5.55 11.11 13.38
CA GLY A 183 -5.83 12.29 12.55
C GLY A 183 -4.66 13.28 12.43
N ALA A 184 -3.49 12.92 12.94
CA ALA A 184 -2.26 13.70 12.79
C ALA A 184 -1.72 13.68 11.35
N LEU A 185 -2.10 12.67 10.56
CA LEU A 185 -1.73 12.52 9.16
C LEU A 185 -2.98 12.17 8.33
N ASN A 186 -3.35 13.03 7.38
CA ASN A 186 -4.48 12.79 6.48
C ASN A 186 -4.01 12.02 5.25
N ALA A 187 -4.43 10.76 5.15
CA ALA A 187 -4.03 9.91 4.04
C ALA A 187 -5.21 9.25 3.33
N ASN A 188 -5.04 8.96 2.05
CA ASN A 188 -5.94 8.15 1.25
C ASN A 188 -5.20 6.97 0.62
N ILE A 189 -5.94 6.04 0.03
CA ILE A 189 -5.39 4.87 -0.67
C ILE A 189 -5.99 4.85 -2.08
N THR A 190 -5.18 4.58 -3.11
CA THR A 190 -5.70 4.33 -4.46
C THR A 190 -6.22 2.91 -4.56
N VAL A 191 -7.45 2.72 -5.06
CA VAL A 191 -8.00 1.39 -5.35
C VAL A 191 -8.50 1.34 -6.80
N PRO A 192 -7.94 0.48 -7.67
CA PRO A 192 -6.95 -0.56 -7.36
C PRO A 192 -5.57 -0.03 -6.95
N PHE A 193 -4.78 -0.92 -6.34
CA PHE A 193 -3.37 -0.67 -6.05
C PHE A 193 -2.60 -0.56 -7.36
N LEU A 194 -1.72 0.44 -7.44
CA LEU A 194 -0.95 0.76 -8.64
C LEU A 194 0.51 0.31 -8.54
N ALA A 195 0.93 -0.05 -7.34
CA ALA A 195 2.15 -0.78 -7.07
C ALA A 195 1.82 -1.88 -6.05
N THR A 196 2.62 -2.93 -5.99
CA THR A 196 2.56 -3.89 -4.88
C THR A 196 3.84 -4.72 -4.88
N PRO A 197 4.43 -5.07 -3.72
CA PRO A 197 5.44 -6.12 -3.63
C PRO A 197 4.98 -7.39 -4.33
N ARG A 198 5.96 -8.11 -4.88
CA ARG A 198 5.73 -9.44 -5.42
C ARG A 198 5.20 -10.38 -4.34
N HIS A 199 4.42 -11.38 -4.75
CA HIS A 199 3.96 -12.41 -3.83
C HIS A 199 5.18 -13.07 -3.14
N MET A 200 5.13 -13.19 -1.80
CA MET A 200 6.22 -13.70 -0.96
C MET A 200 7.48 -12.80 -0.83
N SER A 201 7.39 -11.48 -1.00
CA SER A 201 8.49 -10.59 -0.57
C SER A 201 8.70 -10.72 0.95
N THR A 202 9.90 -11.12 1.38
CA THR A 202 10.27 -11.17 2.80
C THR A 202 10.41 -9.74 3.31
N SER A 203 9.65 -9.39 4.35
CA SER A 203 9.84 -8.08 4.97
C SER A 203 11.26 -7.96 5.51
N THR A 204 11.90 -6.81 5.27
CA THR A 204 13.16 -6.43 5.90
C THR A 204 12.98 -6.00 7.36
N ILE A 205 11.74 -5.89 7.83
CA ILE A 205 11.37 -5.58 9.21
C ILE A 205 11.08 -6.88 9.95
N ALA A 206 11.88 -7.16 10.98
CA ALA A 206 11.66 -8.25 11.93
C ALA A 206 10.52 -7.88 12.90
N TYR A 207 9.27 -7.89 12.41
CA TYR A 207 8.09 -7.63 13.24
C TYR A 207 7.94 -8.64 14.38
N ASP A 208 8.57 -9.80 14.26
CA ASP A 208 8.62 -10.82 15.30
C ASP A 208 9.38 -10.41 16.56
N GLU A 209 10.24 -9.41 16.47
CA GLU A 209 10.93 -8.80 17.61
C GLU A 209 10.19 -7.56 18.15
N LEU A 210 9.14 -7.09 17.46
CA LEU A 210 8.43 -5.84 17.72
C LEU A 210 6.94 -6.10 17.99
N ASP A 211 6.62 -6.25 19.28
CA ASP A 211 5.27 -6.37 19.84
C ASP A 211 4.47 -7.63 19.40
N GLN A 212 4.14 -8.47 20.40
CA GLN A 212 3.47 -9.75 20.19
C GLN A 212 2.06 -9.61 19.58
N SER A 213 1.47 -8.42 19.68
CA SER A 213 0.14 -8.12 19.12
C SER A 213 0.12 -8.09 17.58
N GLN A 214 1.29 -7.97 16.94
CA GLN A 214 1.44 -7.81 15.49
C GLN A 214 2.15 -8.97 14.78
N HIS A 215 2.38 -10.10 15.47
CA HIS A 215 2.81 -11.33 14.78
C HIS A 215 1.74 -11.74 13.76
N LEU A 216 1.95 -11.34 12.51
CA LEU A 216 1.33 -11.99 11.38
C LEU A 216 1.94 -13.38 11.33
N SER A 217 1.16 -14.39 11.71
CA SER A 217 1.55 -15.76 11.41
C SER A 217 1.84 -15.87 9.92
N GLU A 218 2.76 -16.76 9.52
CA GLU A 218 3.09 -17.01 8.12
C GLU A 218 1.82 -17.12 7.25
N ARG A 219 0.83 -17.88 7.74
CA ARG A 219 -0.50 -17.96 7.14
C ARG A 219 -1.17 -16.61 6.92
N LYS A 220 -1.23 -15.73 7.94
CA LYS A 220 -1.84 -14.40 7.81
C LYS A 220 -1.04 -13.52 6.83
N GLY A 221 0.29 -13.60 6.87
CA GLY A 221 1.16 -12.89 5.93
C GLY A 221 0.91 -13.29 4.48
N THR A 222 0.86 -14.59 4.19
CA THR A 222 0.57 -15.10 2.84
C THR A 222 -0.81 -14.70 2.35
N LEU A 223 -1.84 -14.83 3.20
CA LEU A 223 -3.20 -14.39 2.84
C LEU A 223 -3.30 -12.88 2.62
N MET A 224 -2.59 -12.07 3.42
CA MET A 224 -2.55 -10.63 3.22
C MET A 224 -1.82 -10.25 1.92
N SER A 225 -0.70 -10.90 1.61
CA SER A 225 -0.02 -10.73 0.32
C SER A 225 -0.94 -11.08 -0.85
N ALA A 226 -1.71 -12.17 -0.73
CA ALA A 226 -2.69 -12.55 -1.74
C ALA A 226 -3.78 -11.48 -1.93
N ILE A 227 -4.31 -10.93 -0.83
CA ILE A 227 -5.30 -9.83 -0.88
C ILE A 227 -4.73 -8.61 -1.61
N ARG A 228 -3.50 -8.20 -1.32
CA ARG A 228 -2.84 -7.05 -1.97
C ARG A 228 -2.68 -7.26 -3.47
N ARG A 229 -2.25 -8.46 -3.88
CA ARG A 229 -2.18 -8.84 -5.29
C ARG A 229 -3.55 -8.89 -5.96
N LEU A 230 -4.60 -9.31 -5.25
CA LEU A 230 -5.97 -9.20 -5.75
C LEU A 230 -6.43 -7.73 -5.90
N LEU A 231 -5.96 -6.81 -5.08
CA LEU A 231 -6.27 -5.39 -5.20
C LEU A 231 -5.44 -4.66 -6.26
N PHE A 232 -4.40 -5.29 -6.80
CA PHE A 232 -3.47 -4.70 -7.78
C PHE A 232 -4.04 -4.60 -9.20
N ALA A 233 -3.73 -3.49 -9.87
CA ALA A 233 -4.07 -3.20 -11.27
C ALA A 233 -3.05 -3.84 -12.24
N GLY A 234 -2.87 -5.15 -12.11
CA GLY A 234 -2.00 -5.96 -12.96
C GLY A 234 -2.26 -7.43 -12.74
N ASP A 235 -1.48 -8.30 -13.39
CA ASP A 235 -1.58 -9.74 -13.18
C ASP A 235 -1.33 -10.05 -11.69
N PRO A 236 -2.27 -10.67 -10.97
CA PRO A 236 -2.10 -10.95 -9.56
C PRO A 236 -1.00 -11.99 -9.31
N ALA A 237 -0.60 -12.77 -10.32
CA ALA A 237 0.48 -13.77 -10.29
C ALA A 237 0.42 -14.66 -9.03
N LEU A 238 -0.81 -15.04 -8.65
CA LEU A 238 -1.06 -15.83 -7.45
C LEU A 238 -0.84 -17.31 -7.73
N ASP A 239 -0.08 -17.97 -6.88
CA ASP A 239 -0.06 -19.43 -6.81
C ASP A 239 -1.29 -19.90 -6.03
N VAL A 240 -2.38 -20.13 -6.74
CA VAL A 240 -3.64 -20.62 -6.16
C VAL A 240 -3.41 -21.93 -5.42
N SER A 241 -2.52 -22.80 -5.91
CA SER A 241 -2.22 -24.09 -5.28
C SER A 241 -1.48 -23.95 -3.94
N ALA A 242 -0.70 -22.88 -3.76
CA ALA A 242 -0.07 -22.54 -2.49
C ALA A 242 -1.03 -21.84 -1.51
N ILE A 243 -2.03 -21.11 -2.01
CA ILE A 243 -2.97 -20.35 -1.19
C ILE A 243 -4.15 -21.20 -0.72
N GLU A 244 -4.67 -22.07 -1.58
CA GLU A 244 -5.87 -22.88 -1.32
C GLU A 244 -5.79 -23.68 -0.01
N PRO A 245 -4.67 -24.35 0.33
CA PRO A 245 -4.54 -25.07 1.61
C PRO A 245 -4.60 -24.17 2.86
N LEU A 246 -4.39 -22.86 2.72
CA LEU A 246 -4.45 -21.90 3.83
C LEU A 246 -5.87 -21.42 4.13
N LEU A 247 -6.81 -21.69 3.22
CA LEU A 247 -8.22 -21.32 3.35
C LEU A 247 -8.93 -22.33 4.25
N LEU A 248 -9.33 -21.89 5.45
CA LEU A 248 -9.97 -22.76 6.46
C LEU A 248 -11.48 -23.00 6.21
N CYS A 249 -12.02 -22.64 5.04
CA CYS A 249 -13.46 -22.54 4.84
C CYS A 249 -13.92 -23.41 3.67
N GLU A 250 -14.43 -24.61 3.98
CA GLU A 250 -14.87 -25.61 3.00
C GLU A 250 -16.27 -25.32 2.41
N SER A 251 -17.02 -24.32 2.92
CA SER A 251 -18.47 -24.17 2.66
C SER A 251 -18.94 -22.79 2.16
N ARG A 252 -18.12 -22.08 1.37
CA ARG A 252 -18.46 -20.72 0.86
C ARG A 252 -19.32 -20.70 -0.42
N ASP A 253 -19.69 -21.86 -0.93
CA ASP A 253 -20.51 -21.97 -2.13
C ASP A 253 -22.02 -22.00 -1.86
N SER A 254 -22.45 -21.95 -0.59
CA SER A 254 -23.88 -21.84 -0.32
C SER A 254 -24.43 -20.52 -0.86
N SER A 255 -25.63 -20.59 -1.43
CA SER A 255 -26.36 -19.42 -1.91
C SER A 255 -26.56 -18.38 -0.83
N GLU A 256 -26.75 -18.83 0.41
CA GLU A 256 -26.96 -18.03 1.61
C GLU A 256 -25.69 -17.25 1.97
N TYR A 257 -24.51 -17.88 1.91
CA TYR A 257 -23.25 -17.19 2.15
C TYR A 257 -23.02 -16.10 1.09
N ARG A 258 -23.20 -16.44 -0.19
CA ARG A 258 -23.04 -15.47 -1.30
C ARG A 258 -24.03 -14.30 -1.18
N PHE A 259 -25.29 -14.59 -0.81
CA PHE A 259 -26.31 -13.57 -0.62
C PHE A 259 -26.03 -12.68 0.61
N ALA A 260 -25.64 -13.29 1.74
CA ALA A 260 -25.26 -12.56 2.95
C ALA A 260 -24.06 -11.63 2.72
N MET A 261 -23.05 -12.08 1.97
CA MET A 261 -21.91 -11.23 1.61
C MET A 261 -22.34 -10.05 0.73
N ARG A 262 -23.23 -10.24 -0.24
CA ARG A 262 -23.79 -9.15 -1.05
C ARG A 262 -24.59 -8.15 -0.20
N ILE A 263 -25.35 -8.63 0.80
CA ILE A 263 -26.05 -7.76 1.76
C ILE A 263 -25.02 -6.97 2.58
N TYR A 264 -24.03 -7.64 3.18
CA TYR A 264 -22.97 -7.02 3.97
C TYR A 264 -22.26 -5.91 3.19
N GLU A 265 -21.88 -6.19 1.95
CA GLU A 265 -21.25 -5.22 1.04
C GLU A 265 -22.17 -4.03 0.71
N SER A 266 -23.49 -4.25 0.65
CA SER A 266 -24.48 -3.22 0.31
C SER A 266 -24.86 -2.33 1.50
N MET A 267 -24.81 -2.85 2.74
CA MET A 267 -25.16 -2.09 3.95
C MET A 267 -24.15 -1.01 4.33
N TRP A 268 -22.96 -1.02 3.74
CA TRP A 268 -21.90 -0.05 4.01
C TRP A 268 -21.97 1.22 3.14
N TRP A 269 -23.02 1.39 2.33
CA TRP A 269 -23.17 2.52 1.41
C TRP A 269 -23.57 3.84 2.09
N ASP A 270 -24.10 3.79 3.31
CA ASP A 270 -24.67 4.95 4.02
C ASP A 270 -23.66 5.70 4.92
N LEU A 271 -22.36 5.42 4.83
CA LEU A 271 -21.31 5.97 5.71
C LEU A 271 -20.23 6.84 5.01
N GLN A 272 -20.43 7.22 3.74
CA GLN A 272 -19.63 8.23 3.04
C GLN A 272 -20.40 9.54 2.89
#